data_AF-A0A1G9CD06-F1
#
_entry.id   AF-A0A1G9CD06-F1
#
_cell.length_a   1.000
_cell.length_b   1.000
_cell.length_c   1.000
_cell.angle_alpha   90.00
_cell.angle_beta   90.00
_cell.angle_gamma   90.00
#
_symmetry.space_group_name_H-M   'P 1'
#
loop_
_entity.id
_entity.type
_entity.pdbx_description
1 polymer ?
#
loop_
_entity_poly.entity_id
_entity_poly.type
_entity_poly.pdbx_seq_one_letter_code
_entity_poly.pdbx_strand_id
1 'polypeptide(L)'
;MSNSWIQAKMPEFVRDTFRDFCLAGSALEEQFETFDRERSVSFEVLNDLIGTAMNKGLLWRLKDTAHLLFRNTKEDPLSGRFLDWGLGYIFHEAFKLREDAYQNLNYAPLFSNLRGKDIALQESSIGQDFVQVVEQTEESMEREISRIRFIIARCRKLLPLFLRDHKENALLGRLLYSQNHLIREVFRDEYEYLVETIYEEEPEILYVLAARSLRMGGWMEKAIDATKQAYKLNPKNPKVLQEKEIVDNWTKRVKV
;
A
#
# COMPACT_ATOMS: atom_id res chain seq x y z
N MET A 1 16.71 19.56 -2.26
CA MET A 1 17.49 18.34 -1.92
C MET A 1 18.40 18.01 -3.08
N SER A 2 19.65 17.58 -2.86
CA SER A 2 20.53 17.22 -3.97
C SER A 2 20.11 15.89 -4.60
N ASN A 3 20.17 15.78 -5.93
CA ASN A 3 19.89 14.53 -6.63
C ASN A 3 20.77 13.37 -6.12
N SER A 4 22.00 13.65 -5.68
CA SER A 4 22.90 12.65 -5.12
C SER A 4 22.36 11.96 -3.86
N TRP A 5 21.71 12.70 -2.96
CA TRP A 5 21.13 12.13 -1.75
C TRP A 5 19.93 11.24 -2.07
N ILE A 6 19.09 11.67 -3.02
CA ILE A 6 17.93 10.88 -3.45
C ILE A 6 18.38 9.55 -4.06
N GLN A 7 19.41 9.57 -4.92
CA GLN A 7 19.97 8.34 -5.49
C GLN A 7 20.55 7.40 -4.43
N ALA A 8 21.23 7.94 -3.41
CA ALA A 8 21.77 7.14 -2.32
C ALA A 8 20.68 6.50 -1.45
N LYS A 9 19.49 7.10 -1.39
CA LYS A 9 18.32 6.62 -0.62
C LYS A 9 17.28 5.86 -1.42
N MET A 10 17.61 5.54 -2.68
CA MET A 10 16.69 4.86 -3.57
C MET A 10 16.21 3.50 -3.04
N PRO A 11 17.06 2.64 -2.45
CA PRO A 11 16.59 1.38 -1.87
C PRO A 11 15.54 1.55 -0.77
N GLU A 12 15.69 2.58 0.08
CA GLU A 12 14.72 2.93 1.11
C GLU A 12 13.41 3.44 0.52
N PHE A 13 13.46 4.33 -0.49
CA PHE A 13 12.25 4.83 -1.13
C PHE A 13 11.46 3.74 -1.83
N VAL A 14 12.12 2.80 -2.52
CA VAL A 14 11.47 1.63 -3.13
C VAL A 14 10.75 0.79 -2.07
N ARG A 15 11.44 0.47 -0.97
CA ARG A 15 10.85 -0.29 0.15
C ARG A 15 9.67 0.47 0.75
N ASP A 16 9.84 1.76 1.06
CA ASP A 16 8.85 2.54 1.79
C ASP A 16 7.59 2.79 0.95
N THR A 17 7.74 3.14 -0.33
CA THR A 17 6.60 3.27 -1.24
C THR A 17 5.83 1.96 -1.35
N PHE A 18 6.52 0.82 -1.51
CA PHE A 18 5.83 -0.47 -1.63
C PHE A 18 5.15 -0.89 -0.32
N ARG A 19 5.81 -0.69 0.83
CA ARG A 19 5.22 -0.95 2.16
C ARG A 19 3.98 -0.10 2.37
N ASP A 20 4.11 1.21 2.16
CA ASP A 20 3.04 2.15 2.46
C ASP A 20 1.87 1.98 1.48
N PHE A 21 2.12 1.55 0.23
CA PHE A 21 1.07 1.10 -0.69
C PHE A 21 0.29 -0.10 -0.13
N CYS A 22 0.99 -1.12 0.39
CA CYS A 22 0.31 -2.30 0.94
C CYS A 22 -0.49 -1.95 2.21
N LEU A 23 0.10 -1.16 3.11
CA LEU A 23 -0.58 -0.72 4.33
C LEU A 23 -1.82 0.13 4.01
N ALA A 24 -1.68 1.09 3.10
CA ALA A 24 -2.80 1.96 2.71
C ALA A 24 -3.87 1.17 1.95
N GLY A 25 -3.48 0.24 1.09
CA GLY A 25 -4.39 -0.61 0.35
C GLY A 25 -5.24 -1.50 1.26
N SER A 26 -4.62 -2.14 2.26
CA SER A 26 -5.33 -2.94 3.27
C SER A 26 -6.29 -2.08 4.10
N ALA A 27 -5.83 -0.95 4.62
CA ALA A 27 -6.68 -0.06 5.43
C ALA A 27 -7.86 0.54 4.63
N LEU A 28 -7.66 0.88 3.35
CA LEU A 28 -8.73 1.36 2.49
C LEU A 28 -9.73 0.25 2.17
N GLU A 29 -9.26 -0.95 1.86
CA GLU A 29 -10.15 -2.07 1.54
C GLU A 29 -11.03 -2.46 2.73
N GLU A 30 -10.52 -2.40 3.96
CA GLU A 30 -11.33 -2.61 5.18
C GLU A 30 -12.50 -1.60 5.27
N GLN A 31 -12.24 -0.33 4.93
CA GLN A 31 -13.28 0.69 4.88
C GLN A 31 -14.27 0.46 3.74
N PHE A 32 -13.79 0.00 2.59
CA PHE A 32 -14.64 -0.24 1.43
C PHE A 32 -15.52 -1.48 1.61
N GLU A 33 -15.01 -2.54 2.22
CA GLU A 33 -15.82 -3.71 2.59
C GLU A 33 -16.90 -3.34 3.62
N THR A 34 -16.61 -2.39 4.51
CA THR A 34 -17.61 -1.85 5.44
C THR A 34 -18.67 -1.04 4.69
N PHE A 35 -18.27 -0.18 3.75
CA PHE A 35 -19.20 0.56 2.90
C PHE A 35 -20.10 -0.36 2.06
N ASP A 36 -19.55 -1.44 1.51
CA ASP A 36 -20.34 -2.39 0.71
C ASP A 36 -21.46 -3.04 1.53
N ARG A 37 -21.25 -3.22 2.85
CA ARG A 37 -22.25 -3.81 3.76
C ARG A 37 -23.19 -2.78 4.38
N GLU A 38 -22.65 -1.65 4.79
CA GLU A 38 -23.30 -0.71 5.72
C GLU A 38 -23.55 0.68 5.09
N ARG A 39 -23.10 0.90 3.84
CA ARG A 39 -23.16 2.19 3.13
C ARG A 39 -22.53 3.36 3.89
N SER A 40 -21.56 3.05 4.75
CA SER A 40 -20.82 4.05 5.51
C SER A 40 -19.33 3.75 5.53
N VAL A 41 -18.52 4.81 5.72
CA VAL A 41 -17.07 4.74 5.92
C VAL A 41 -16.72 5.57 7.15
N SER A 42 -15.73 5.15 7.94
CA SER A 42 -15.29 5.94 9.08
C SER A 42 -14.55 7.19 8.61
N PHE A 43 -15.06 8.36 9.03
CA PHE A 43 -14.39 9.63 8.85
C PHE A 43 -13.02 9.64 9.55
N GLU A 44 -12.94 9.11 10.78
CA GLU A 44 -11.73 9.10 11.60
C GLU A 44 -10.61 8.31 10.93
N VAL A 45 -10.91 7.12 10.42
CA VAL A 45 -9.92 6.29 9.71
C VAL A 45 -9.41 6.99 8.46
N LEU A 46 -10.31 7.57 7.64
CA LEU A 46 -9.89 8.33 6.46
C LEU A 46 -9.10 9.58 6.84
N ASN A 47 -9.47 10.24 7.93
CA ASN A 47 -8.76 11.41 8.45
C ASN A 47 -7.35 11.06 8.92
N ASP A 48 -7.14 9.91 9.56
CA ASP A 48 -5.81 9.46 9.97
C ASP A 48 -4.96 8.98 8.78
N LEU A 49 -5.60 8.33 7.79
CA LEU A 49 -4.93 7.91 6.55
C LEU A 49 -4.40 9.12 5.76
N ILE A 50 -5.12 10.24 5.77
CA ILE A 50 -4.76 11.45 5.03
C ILE A 50 -3.90 12.38 5.88
N GLY A 51 -4.30 12.60 7.12
CA GLY A 51 -3.74 13.57 8.06
C GLY A 51 -3.89 15.01 7.59
N THR A 52 -2.98 15.86 8.02
CA THR A 52 -2.89 17.27 7.65
C THR A 52 -1.54 17.59 7.02
N ALA A 53 -1.39 18.79 6.47
CA ALA A 53 -0.10 19.25 5.93
C ALA A 53 1.02 19.23 6.99
N MET A 54 0.69 19.48 8.26
CA MET A 54 1.63 19.52 9.38
C MET A 54 1.81 18.16 10.07
N ASN A 55 0.80 17.28 9.98
CA ASN A 55 0.85 15.91 10.51
C ASN A 55 0.34 14.93 9.45
N LYS A 56 1.25 14.49 8.57
CA LYS A 56 0.92 13.72 7.36
C LYS A 56 0.49 12.29 7.71
N GLY A 57 -0.68 11.90 7.21
CA GLY A 57 -1.16 10.53 7.26
C GLY A 57 -0.39 9.60 6.32
N LEU A 58 -0.75 8.32 6.35
CA LEU A 58 -0.11 7.27 5.53
C LEU A 58 -0.19 7.55 4.02
N LEU A 59 -1.37 7.91 3.49
CA LEU A 59 -1.57 8.20 2.07
C LEU A 59 -0.80 9.43 1.62
N TRP A 60 -0.71 10.45 2.48
CA TRP A 60 0.09 11.63 2.17
C TRP A 60 1.57 11.28 2.08
N ARG A 61 2.10 10.54 3.06
CA ARG A 61 3.49 10.07 3.04
C ARG A 61 3.77 9.21 1.81
N LEU A 62 2.89 8.26 1.50
CA LEU A 62 2.98 7.43 0.30
C LEU A 62 3.08 8.27 -0.98
N LYS A 63 2.19 9.24 -1.16
CA LYS A 63 2.22 10.17 -2.31
C LYS A 63 3.55 10.93 -2.39
N ASP A 64 4.00 11.52 -1.28
CA ASP A 64 5.23 12.32 -1.27
C ASP A 64 6.47 11.44 -1.53
N THR A 65 6.52 10.24 -0.97
CA THR A 65 7.60 9.28 -1.22
C THR A 65 7.56 8.76 -2.66
N ALA A 66 6.38 8.52 -3.22
CA ALA A 66 6.19 8.16 -4.63
C ALA A 66 6.72 9.26 -5.57
N HIS A 67 6.35 10.52 -5.33
CA HIS A 67 6.88 11.66 -6.08
C HIS A 67 8.41 11.73 -6.05
N LEU A 68 9.03 11.47 -4.89
CA LEU A 68 10.48 11.44 -4.77
C LEU A 68 11.09 10.25 -5.51
N LEU A 69 10.48 9.06 -5.42
CA LEU A 69 10.95 7.83 -6.06
C LEU A 69 10.86 7.93 -7.60
N PHE A 70 9.64 8.07 -8.11
CA PHE A 70 9.38 7.87 -9.54
C PHE A 70 9.95 9.00 -10.40
N ARG A 71 9.89 10.25 -9.93
CA ARG A 71 10.40 11.41 -10.68
C ARG A 71 11.92 11.55 -10.68
N ASN A 72 12.61 10.78 -9.83
CA ASN A 72 14.07 10.77 -9.75
C ASN A 72 14.67 9.43 -10.20
N THR A 73 13.86 8.54 -10.76
CA THR A 73 14.36 7.30 -11.37
C THR A 73 14.98 7.65 -12.73
N LYS A 74 16.27 7.32 -12.92
CA LYS A 74 17.06 7.78 -14.08
C LYS A 74 16.48 7.40 -15.43
N GLU A 75 15.87 6.23 -15.53
CA GLU A 75 15.33 5.68 -16.77
C GLU A 75 13.91 6.17 -17.09
N ASP A 76 13.27 6.91 -16.17
CA ASP A 76 11.89 7.39 -16.28
C ASP A 76 10.91 6.34 -16.86
N PRO A 77 10.88 5.12 -16.29
CA PRO A 77 10.09 4.03 -16.83
C PRO A 77 8.61 4.40 -16.81
N LEU A 78 7.88 3.99 -17.85
CA LEU A 78 6.45 4.29 -17.98
C LEU A 78 5.64 3.75 -16.78
N SER A 79 6.04 2.60 -16.24
CA SER A 79 5.48 2.04 -15.00
C SER A 79 5.64 3.01 -13.82
N GLY A 80 6.81 3.63 -13.67
CA GLY A 80 7.06 4.63 -12.63
C GLY A 80 6.16 5.87 -12.76
N ARG A 81 5.99 6.41 -13.97
CA ARG A 81 5.10 7.56 -14.22
C ARG A 81 3.64 7.24 -13.92
N PHE A 82 3.15 6.08 -14.35
CA PHE A 82 1.78 5.67 -14.07
C PHE A 82 1.54 5.38 -12.59
N LEU A 83 2.54 4.85 -11.89
CA LEU A 83 2.50 4.70 -10.44
C LEU A 83 2.47 6.06 -9.73
N ASP A 84 3.30 7.02 -10.15
CA ASP A 84 3.30 8.39 -9.61
C ASP A 84 1.90 9.03 -9.70
N TRP A 85 1.30 8.98 -10.89
CA TRP A 85 -0.02 9.54 -11.14
C TRP A 85 -1.11 8.77 -10.41
N GLY A 86 -1.06 7.44 -10.42
CA GLY A 86 -2.04 6.59 -9.76
C GLY A 86 -2.09 6.81 -8.25
N LEU A 87 -0.93 6.87 -7.59
CA LEU A 87 -0.85 7.13 -6.15
C LEU A 87 -1.28 8.57 -5.80
N GLY A 88 -0.93 9.54 -6.64
CA GLY A 88 -1.44 10.91 -6.50
C GLY A 88 -2.97 10.98 -6.64
N TYR A 89 -3.54 10.25 -7.59
CA TYR A 89 -4.99 10.21 -7.80
C TYR A 89 -5.71 9.52 -6.66
N ILE A 90 -5.22 8.38 -6.16
CA ILE A 90 -5.77 7.70 -4.97
C ILE A 90 -5.82 8.67 -3.77
N PHE A 91 -4.75 9.44 -3.54
CA PHE A 91 -4.73 10.43 -2.47
C PHE A 91 -5.85 11.47 -2.63
N HIS A 92 -6.08 11.98 -3.84
CA HIS A 92 -7.12 12.97 -4.09
C HIS A 92 -8.54 12.40 -3.99
N GLU A 93 -8.79 11.19 -4.49
CA GLU A 93 -10.08 10.52 -4.32
C GLU A 93 -10.36 10.21 -2.84
N ALA A 94 -9.36 9.74 -2.09
CA ALA A 94 -9.51 9.52 -0.64
C ALA A 94 -9.81 10.83 0.10
N PHE A 95 -9.21 11.95 -0.33
CA PHE A 95 -9.51 13.26 0.24
C PHE A 95 -10.96 13.67 0.06
N LYS A 96 -11.52 13.46 -1.14
CA LYS A 96 -12.95 13.69 -1.40
C LYS A 96 -13.83 12.75 -0.58
N LEU A 97 -13.49 11.46 -0.56
CA LEU A 97 -14.20 10.46 0.23
C LEU A 97 -14.24 10.81 1.72
N ARG A 98 -13.17 11.38 2.28
CA ARG A 98 -13.13 11.84 3.67
C ARG A 98 -14.13 12.98 3.92
N GLU A 99 -14.21 13.94 3.00
CA GLU A 99 -15.17 15.04 3.12
C GLU A 99 -16.62 14.53 2.99
N ASP A 100 -16.87 13.60 2.06
CA ASP A 100 -18.19 12.97 1.92
C ASP A 100 -18.57 12.14 3.16
N ALA A 101 -17.61 11.40 3.74
CA ALA A 101 -17.82 10.66 4.99
C ALA A 101 -18.13 11.59 6.17
N TYR A 102 -17.45 12.74 6.26
CA TYR A 102 -17.76 13.77 7.27
C TYR A 102 -19.18 14.30 7.08
N GLN A 103 -19.57 14.59 5.83
CA GLN A 103 -20.90 15.10 5.53
C GLN A 103 -21.99 14.08 5.86
N ASN A 104 -21.79 12.81 5.49
CA ASN A 104 -22.69 11.72 5.80
C ASN A 104 -22.87 11.59 7.33
N LEU A 105 -21.77 11.56 8.10
CA LEU A 105 -21.80 11.43 9.56
C LEU A 105 -22.59 12.55 10.26
N ASN A 106 -22.40 13.81 9.84
CA ASN A 106 -22.93 14.97 10.56
C ASN A 106 -24.28 15.46 10.04
N TYR A 107 -24.55 15.33 8.74
CA TYR A 107 -25.74 15.93 8.11
C TYR A 107 -26.79 14.90 7.70
N ALA A 108 -26.42 13.67 7.33
CA ALA A 108 -27.39 12.65 6.92
C ALA A 108 -28.47 12.38 7.98
N PRO A 109 -28.14 12.28 9.29
CA PRO A 109 -29.15 12.07 10.33
C PRO A 109 -30.11 13.26 10.45
N LEU A 110 -29.61 14.48 10.28
CA LEU A 110 -30.42 15.70 10.40
C LEU A 110 -31.45 15.78 9.28
N PHE A 111 -31.04 15.53 8.04
CA PHE A 111 -31.93 15.60 6.88
C PHE A 111 -32.89 14.40 6.82
N SER A 112 -32.43 13.20 7.17
CA SER A 112 -33.31 12.02 7.23
C SER A 112 -34.46 12.21 8.24
N ASN A 113 -34.21 12.92 9.34
CA ASN A 113 -35.23 13.25 10.33
C ASN A 113 -36.30 14.25 9.84
N LEU A 114 -36.10 14.91 8.70
CA LEU A 114 -37.09 15.79 8.06
C LEU A 114 -38.04 15.02 7.14
N ARG A 115 -37.68 13.79 6.73
CA ARG A 115 -38.48 12.99 5.81
C ARG A 115 -39.85 12.68 6.41
N GLY A 116 -40.91 13.19 5.78
CA GLY A 116 -42.30 12.94 6.17
C GLY A 116 -42.82 13.76 7.35
N LYS A 117 -42.02 14.71 7.88
CA LYS A 117 -42.50 15.68 8.88
C LYS A 117 -43.08 16.91 8.19
N ASP A 118 -44.14 17.46 8.79
CA ASP A 118 -44.75 18.75 8.42
C ASP A 118 -45.03 18.94 6.92
N ILE A 119 -45.59 17.89 6.29
CA ILE A 119 -45.92 17.83 4.84
C ILE A 119 -46.85 18.97 4.40
N ALA A 120 -47.56 19.60 5.34
CA ALA A 120 -48.47 20.71 5.09
C ALA A 120 -47.80 22.10 5.06
N LEU A 121 -46.52 22.21 5.46
CA LEU A 121 -45.76 23.47 5.43
C LEU A 121 -45.16 23.72 4.04
N GLN A 122 -45.08 24.99 3.63
CA GLN A 122 -44.48 25.37 2.35
C GLN A 122 -42.99 24.98 2.27
N GLU A 123 -42.30 24.99 3.40
CA GLU A 123 -40.88 24.63 3.53
C GLU A 123 -40.63 23.12 3.36
N SER A 124 -41.67 22.29 3.38
CA SER A 124 -41.54 20.83 3.27
C SER A 124 -40.89 20.40 1.95
N SER A 125 -41.19 21.09 0.83
CA SER A 125 -40.54 20.80 -0.46
C SER A 125 -39.04 21.07 -0.43
N ILE A 126 -38.62 22.16 0.22
CA ILE A 126 -37.19 22.50 0.39
C ILE A 126 -36.51 21.49 1.32
N GLY A 127 -37.22 21.03 2.36
CA GLY A 127 -36.74 19.96 3.25
C GLY A 127 -36.45 18.65 2.50
N GLN A 128 -37.26 18.29 1.50
CA GLN A 128 -37.01 17.12 0.65
C GLN A 128 -35.79 17.29 -0.25
N ASP A 129 -35.52 18.51 -0.75
CA ASP A 129 -34.32 18.79 -1.55
C ASP A 129 -33.03 18.52 -0.73
N PHE A 130 -33.03 18.81 0.57
CA PHE A 130 -31.89 18.48 1.45
C PHE A 130 -31.70 16.98 1.67
N VAL A 131 -32.78 16.19 1.65
CA VAL A 131 -32.66 14.72 1.69
C VAL A 131 -31.98 14.20 0.42
N GLN A 132 -32.29 14.79 -0.74
CA GLN A 132 -31.65 14.44 -2.01
C GLN A 132 -30.13 14.70 -1.98
N VAL A 133 -29.66 15.72 -1.25
CA VAL A 133 -28.22 15.99 -1.08
C VAL A 133 -27.51 14.83 -0.39
N VAL A 134 -28.15 14.18 0.60
CA VAL A 134 -27.58 13.00 1.29
C VAL A 134 -27.43 11.83 0.33
N GLU A 135 -28.45 11.56 -0.48
CA GLU A 135 -28.42 10.50 -1.49
C GLU A 135 -27.29 10.76 -2.50
N GLN A 136 -27.09 12.00 -2.92
CA GLN A 136 -25.96 12.40 -3.77
C GLN A 136 -24.60 12.24 -3.09
N THR A 137 -24.50 12.45 -1.77
CA THR A 137 -23.26 12.20 -1.02
C THR A 137 -22.92 10.71 -1.02
N GLU A 138 -23.89 9.82 -0.81
CA GLU A 138 -23.66 8.37 -0.88
C GLU A 138 -23.25 7.90 -2.28
N GLU A 139 -23.92 8.40 -3.32
CA GLU A 139 -23.53 8.16 -4.72
C GLU A 139 -22.12 8.68 -5.04
N SER A 140 -21.72 9.79 -4.42
CA SER A 140 -20.35 10.28 -4.47
C SER A 140 -19.41 9.25 -3.85
N MET A 141 -19.59 8.91 -2.57
CA MET A 141 -18.75 7.92 -1.87
C MET A 141 -18.55 6.62 -2.67
N GLU A 142 -19.60 6.06 -3.26
CA GLU A 142 -19.52 4.85 -4.08
C GLU A 142 -18.62 5.03 -5.33
N ARG A 143 -18.67 6.20 -6.00
CA ARG A 143 -17.82 6.51 -7.15
C ARG A 143 -16.36 6.66 -6.74
N GLU A 144 -16.08 7.38 -5.66
CA GLU A 144 -14.73 7.58 -5.11
C GLU A 144 -14.11 6.23 -4.75
N ILE A 145 -14.84 5.37 -4.02
CA ILE A 145 -14.42 4.01 -3.66
C ILE A 145 -14.12 3.19 -4.92
N SER A 146 -15.03 3.19 -5.90
CA SER A 146 -14.87 2.45 -7.14
C SER A 146 -13.63 2.89 -7.92
N ARG A 147 -13.35 4.20 -7.98
CA ARG A 147 -12.15 4.75 -8.62
C ARG A 147 -10.87 4.36 -7.88
N ILE A 148 -10.86 4.43 -6.56
CA ILE A 148 -9.71 4.04 -5.75
C ILE A 148 -9.40 2.55 -5.97
N ARG A 149 -10.40 1.67 -5.85
CA ARG A 149 -10.26 0.23 -6.12
C ARG A 149 -9.72 -0.05 -7.51
N PHE A 150 -10.26 0.63 -8.52
CA PHE A 150 -9.78 0.50 -9.90
C PHE A 150 -8.29 0.85 -10.02
N ILE A 151 -7.85 1.96 -9.44
CA ILE A 151 -6.46 2.41 -9.54
C ILE A 151 -5.53 1.51 -8.72
N ILE A 152 -5.92 1.10 -7.51
CA ILE A 152 -5.17 0.11 -6.71
C ILE A 152 -4.95 -1.16 -7.54
N ALA A 153 -5.97 -1.67 -8.23
CA ALA A 153 -5.83 -2.84 -9.09
C ALA A 153 -4.81 -2.62 -10.22
N ARG A 154 -4.76 -1.43 -10.83
CA ARG A 154 -3.74 -1.09 -11.84
C ARG A 154 -2.34 -0.96 -11.22
N CYS A 155 -2.22 -0.33 -10.06
CA CYS A 155 -0.96 -0.24 -9.32
C CYS A 155 -0.41 -1.63 -8.96
N ARG A 156 -1.25 -2.60 -8.54
CA ARG A 156 -0.82 -3.99 -8.29
C ARG A 156 -0.25 -4.68 -9.52
N LYS A 157 -0.69 -4.33 -10.73
CA LYS A 157 -0.10 -4.85 -11.98
C LYS A 157 1.19 -4.14 -12.38
N LEU A 158 1.30 -2.85 -12.09
CA LEU A 158 2.47 -2.03 -12.46
C LEU A 158 3.64 -2.16 -11.47
N LEU A 159 3.36 -2.34 -10.18
CA LEU A 159 4.37 -2.45 -9.13
C LEU A 159 5.37 -3.59 -9.40
N PRO A 160 4.96 -4.83 -9.73
CA PRO A 160 5.92 -5.89 -10.03
C PRO A 160 6.87 -5.53 -11.19
N LEU A 161 6.35 -4.87 -12.24
CA LEU A 161 7.15 -4.42 -13.38
C LEU A 161 8.20 -3.38 -12.97
N PHE A 162 7.81 -2.41 -12.14
CA PHE A 162 8.74 -1.41 -11.62
C PHE A 162 9.76 -2.02 -10.64
N LEU A 163 9.32 -2.93 -9.77
CA LEU A 163 10.16 -3.53 -8.74
C LEU A 163 11.20 -4.52 -9.30
N ARG A 164 10.99 -5.05 -10.50
CA ARG A 164 11.97 -5.91 -11.21
C ARG A 164 13.33 -5.23 -11.35
N ASP A 165 13.37 -3.95 -11.67
CA ASP A 165 14.61 -3.17 -11.81
C ASP A 165 15.32 -2.94 -10.46
N HIS A 166 14.63 -3.29 -9.36
CA HIS A 166 15.12 -3.24 -8.00
C HIS A 166 15.24 -4.63 -7.36
N LYS A 167 15.30 -5.71 -8.14
CA LYS A 167 15.33 -7.09 -7.63
C LYS A 167 16.47 -7.39 -6.67
N GLU A 168 17.62 -6.71 -6.77
CA GLU A 168 18.77 -6.85 -5.86
C GLU A 168 18.64 -5.98 -4.57
N ASN A 169 17.53 -5.26 -4.38
CA ASN A 169 17.30 -4.45 -3.20
C ASN A 169 17.03 -5.34 -1.96
N ALA A 170 18.03 -5.47 -1.08
CA ALA A 170 17.93 -6.24 0.16
C ALA A 170 16.80 -5.77 1.10
N LEU A 171 16.46 -4.48 1.08
CA LEU A 171 15.35 -3.95 1.89
C LEU A 171 13.99 -4.37 1.34
N LEU A 172 13.85 -4.47 0.01
CA LEU A 172 12.66 -5.00 -0.64
C LEU A 172 12.51 -6.51 -0.34
N GLY A 173 13.58 -7.29 -0.51
CA GLY A 173 13.57 -8.73 -0.17
C GLY A 173 13.18 -8.97 1.30
N ARG A 174 13.76 -8.20 2.23
CA ARG A 174 13.39 -8.25 3.64
C ARG A 174 11.92 -7.90 3.89
N LEU A 175 11.39 -6.89 3.21
CA LEU A 175 9.99 -6.49 3.32
C LEU A 175 9.07 -7.62 2.83
N LEU A 176 9.33 -8.19 1.64
CA LEU A 176 8.57 -9.28 1.06
C LEU A 176 8.54 -10.53 1.97
N TYR A 177 9.66 -10.81 2.63
CA TYR A 177 9.76 -11.89 3.62
C TYR A 177 9.05 -11.56 4.94
N SER A 178 9.33 -10.39 5.52
CA SER A 178 8.90 -10.07 6.89
C SER A 178 7.44 -9.64 6.98
N GLN A 179 6.90 -9.05 5.91
CA GLN A 179 5.51 -8.59 5.82
C GLN A 179 4.72 -9.44 4.82
N ASN A 180 5.09 -10.71 4.69
CA ASN A 180 4.52 -11.61 3.70
C ASN A 180 2.99 -11.71 3.79
N HIS A 181 2.47 -11.77 5.02
CA HIS A 181 1.03 -11.79 5.28
C HIS A 181 0.31 -10.58 4.68
N LEU A 182 0.74 -9.36 5.02
CA LEU A 182 0.17 -8.12 4.51
C LEU A 182 0.22 -8.07 2.97
N ILE A 183 1.35 -8.46 2.38
CA ILE A 183 1.51 -8.40 0.92
C ILE A 183 0.61 -9.44 0.24
N ARG A 184 0.47 -10.63 0.82
CA ARG A 184 -0.48 -11.66 0.34
C ARG A 184 -1.93 -11.21 0.48
N GLU A 185 -2.28 -10.50 1.53
CA GLU A 185 -3.61 -9.93 1.73
C GLU A 185 -3.96 -8.91 0.63
N VAL A 186 -3.02 -8.04 0.29
CA VAL A 186 -3.20 -6.99 -0.73
C VAL A 186 -3.16 -7.55 -2.15
N PHE A 187 -2.23 -8.47 -2.45
CA PHE A 187 -2.07 -9.02 -3.80
C PHE A 187 -2.95 -10.24 -4.06
N ARG A 188 -3.39 -10.96 -3.03
CA ARG A 188 -4.23 -12.17 -3.11
C ARG A 188 -3.65 -13.15 -4.14
N ASP A 189 -4.45 -13.56 -5.11
CA ASP A 189 -4.08 -14.47 -6.20
C ASP A 189 -2.96 -13.90 -7.11
N GLU A 190 -2.69 -12.59 -7.03
CA GLU A 190 -1.63 -11.93 -7.80
C GLU A 190 -0.27 -11.97 -7.09
N TYR A 191 -0.19 -12.56 -5.90
CA TYR A 191 1.06 -12.61 -5.11
C TYR A 191 2.16 -13.42 -5.82
N GLU A 192 1.81 -14.56 -6.40
CA GLU A 192 2.78 -15.39 -7.13
C GLU A 192 3.32 -14.64 -8.35
N TYR A 193 2.42 -14.03 -9.13
CA TYR A 193 2.78 -13.15 -10.24
C TYR A 193 3.69 -11.99 -9.80
N LEU A 194 3.46 -11.38 -8.63
CA LEU A 194 4.32 -10.34 -8.09
C LEU A 194 5.75 -10.84 -7.88
N VAL A 195 5.92 -11.99 -7.23
CA VAL A 195 7.24 -12.56 -6.92
C VAL A 195 7.95 -13.01 -8.20
N GLU A 196 7.25 -13.72 -9.08
CA GLU A 196 7.79 -14.18 -10.38
C GLU A 196 8.18 -13.01 -11.28
N THR A 197 7.41 -11.92 -11.29
CA THR A 197 7.75 -10.76 -12.12
C THR A 197 9.00 -10.04 -11.61
N ILE A 198 9.21 -9.97 -10.29
CA ILE A 198 10.39 -9.31 -9.69
C ILE A 198 11.64 -10.17 -9.85
N TYR A 199 11.55 -11.46 -9.52
CA TYR A 199 12.70 -12.36 -9.42
C TYR A 199 12.87 -13.31 -10.60
N GLU A 200 11.96 -13.25 -11.58
CA GLU A 200 12.00 -14.06 -12.80
C GLU A 200 12.08 -15.56 -12.44
N GLU A 201 13.07 -16.27 -12.98
CA GLU A 201 13.28 -17.70 -12.77
C GLU A 201 14.05 -18.02 -11.46
N GLU A 202 14.36 -17.01 -10.64
CA GLU A 202 15.15 -17.17 -9.40
C GLU A 202 14.40 -16.70 -8.13
N PRO A 203 13.21 -17.23 -7.79
CA PRO A 203 12.43 -16.80 -6.62
C PRO A 203 13.15 -16.99 -5.28
N GLU A 204 14.16 -17.87 -5.21
CA GLU A 204 15.02 -18.04 -4.03
C GLU A 204 15.77 -16.75 -3.64
N ILE A 205 16.00 -15.84 -4.60
CA ILE A 205 16.76 -14.60 -4.39
C ILE A 205 16.07 -13.68 -3.40
N LEU A 206 14.73 -13.68 -3.35
CA LEU A 206 13.94 -13.01 -2.31
C LEU A 206 14.48 -13.35 -0.92
N TYR A 207 14.61 -14.65 -0.65
CA TYR A 207 14.97 -15.17 0.65
C TYR A 207 16.47 -14.97 0.96
N VAL A 208 17.33 -15.05 -0.05
CA VAL A 208 18.76 -14.69 0.08
C VAL A 208 18.91 -13.23 0.51
N LEU A 209 18.21 -12.31 -0.17
CA LEU A 209 18.25 -10.88 0.13
C LEU A 209 17.65 -10.56 1.50
N ALA A 210 16.55 -11.22 1.86
CA ALA A 210 15.96 -11.12 3.19
C ALA A 210 16.95 -11.56 4.28
N ALA A 211 17.57 -12.75 4.12
CA ALA A 211 18.55 -13.28 5.05
C ALA A 211 19.73 -12.33 5.27
N ARG A 212 20.30 -11.81 4.18
CA ARG A 212 21.39 -10.81 4.21
C ARG A 212 21.00 -9.58 5.00
N SER A 213 19.84 -8.99 4.69
CA SER A 213 19.36 -7.78 5.36
C SER A 213 19.05 -8.01 6.84
N LEU A 214 18.46 -9.15 7.19
CA LEU A 214 18.17 -9.54 8.58
C LEU A 214 19.44 -9.74 9.39
N ARG A 215 20.42 -10.46 8.83
CA ARG A 215 21.74 -10.68 9.44
C ARG A 215 22.49 -9.37 9.67
N MET A 216 22.53 -8.48 8.67
CA MET A 216 23.11 -7.14 8.84
C MET A 216 22.41 -6.31 9.92
N GLY A 217 21.11 -6.54 10.12
CA GLY A 217 20.35 -5.92 11.19
C GLY A 217 20.41 -6.64 12.55
N GLY A 218 21.21 -7.71 12.70
CA GLY A 218 21.35 -8.47 13.95
C GLY A 218 20.26 -9.53 14.21
N TRP A 219 19.31 -9.74 13.29
CA TRP A 219 18.18 -10.66 13.43
C TRP A 219 18.54 -12.07 12.95
N MET A 220 19.50 -12.70 13.62
CA MET A 220 20.15 -13.89 13.07
C MET A 220 19.26 -15.13 12.98
N GLU A 221 18.37 -15.36 13.95
CA GLU A 221 17.39 -16.45 13.88
C GLU A 221 16.49 -16.34 12.65
N LYS A 222 15.98 -15.14 12.37
CA LYS A 222 15.18 -14.88 11.17
C LYS A 222 16.00 -15.03 9.89
N ALA A 223 17.28 -14.67 9.92
CA ALA A 223 18.19 -14.87 8.78
C ALA A 223 18.38 -16.37 8.51
N ILE A 224 18.57 -17.19 9.55
CA ILE A 224 18.63 -18.66 9.43
C ILE A 224 17.37 -19.20 8.74
N ASP A 225 16.19 -18.77 9.18
CA ASP A 225 14.94 -19.26 8.62
C ASP A 225 14.71 -18.81 7.17
N ALA A 226 15.06 -17.56 6.84
CA ALA A 226 15.05 -17.10 5.45
C ALA A 226 16.00 -17.93 4.57
N THR A 227 17.23 -18.18 5.03
CA THR A 227 18.20 -19.01 4.29
C THR A 227 17.72 -20.45 4.10
N LYS A 228 17.03 -21.04 5.09
CA LYS A 228 16.40 -22.36 4.93
C LYS A 228 15.34 -22.35 3.82
N GLN A 229 14.53 -21.29 3.72
CA GLN A 229 13.54 -21.17 2.65
C GLN A 229 14.21 -21.03 1.28
N ALA A 230 15.26 -20.22 1.16
CA ALA A 230 16.06 -20.11 -0.06
C ALA A 230 16.62 -21.47 -0.50
N TYR A 231 17.19 -22.24 0.45
CA TYR A 231 17.77 -23.56 0.20
C TYR A 231 16.74 -24.62 -0.20
N LYS A 232 15.51 -24.54 0.34
CA LYS A 232 14.42 -25.42 -0.07
C LYS A 232 14.00 -25.20 -1.52
N LEU A 233 14.03 -23.95 -2.00
CA LEU A 233 13.64 -23.61 -3.37
C LEU A 233 14.73 -23.99 -4.38
N ASN A 234 15.98 -23.61 -4.12
CA ASN A 234 17.09 -23.95 -5.02
C ASN A 234 18.38 -24.23 -4.24
N PRO A 235 18.65 -25.50 -3.87
CA PRO A 235 19.84 -25.85 -3.09
C PRO A 235 21.14 -25.79 -3.92
N LYS A 236 21.05 -25.62 -5.24
CA LYS A 236 22.22 -25.55 -6.14
C LYS A 236 22.59 -24.11 -6.50
N ASN A 237 21.74 -23.13 -6.19
CA ASN A 237 22.04 -21.74 -6.52
C ASN A 237 23.28 -21.26 -5.73
N PRO A 238 24.31 -20.70 -6.40
CA PRO A 238 25.53 -20.24 -5.72
C PRO A 238 25.29 -19.19 -4.64
N LYS A 239 24.35 -18.24 -4.86
CA LYS A 239 24.02 -17.19 -3.88
C LYS A 239 23.38 -17.79 -2.63
N VAL A 240 22.57 -18.85 -2.79
CA VAL A 240 21.94 -19.58 -1.67
C VAL A 240 22.97 -20.35 -0.85
N LEU A 241 23.84 -21.10 -1.53
CA LEU A 241 24.92 -21.86 -0.87
C LEU A 241 25.85 -20.95 -0.09
N GLN A 242 26.23 -19.81 -0.68
CA GLN A 242 27.06 -18.81 -0.02
C GLN A 242 26.40 -18.26 1.26
N GLU A 243 25.13 -17.86 1.19
CA GLU A 243 24.45 -17.33 2.38
C GLU A 243 24.28 -18.42 3.45
N LYS A 244 24.01 -19.66 3.06
CA LYS A 244 23.95 -20.81 3.96
C LYS A 244 25.27 -21.05 4.69
N GLU A 245 26.40 -21.00 3.99
CA GLU A 245 27.71 -21.17 4.61
C GLU A 245 27.98 -20.09 5.68
N ILE A 246 27.68 -18.83 5.37
CA ILE A 246 27.84 -17.70 6.30
C ILE A 246 27.01 -17.94 7.58
N VAL A 247 25.76 -18.33 7.40
CA VAL A 247 24.81 -18.55 8.49
C VAL A 247 25.18 -19.78 9.33
N ASP A 248 25.57 -20.89 8.70
CA ASP A 248 25.99 -22.12 9.38
C ASP A 248 27.28 -21.88 10.20
N ASN A 249 28.24 -21.12 9.64
CA ASN A 249 29.48 -20.77 10.34
C ASN A 249 29.24 -19.92 11.58
N TRP A 250 28.30 -18.97 11.51
CA TRP A 250 27.88 -18.21 12.69
C TRP A 250 27.23 -19.12 13.74
N THR A 251 26.31 -19.99 13.32
CA THR A 251 25.60 -20.91 14.23
C THR A 251 26.57 -21.83 14.97
N LYS A 252 27.63 -22.29 14.29
CA LYS A 252 28.71 -23.09 14.91
C LYS A 252 29.54 -22.30 15.93
N ARG A 253 29.80 -21.01 15.67
CA ARG A 253 30.60 -20.13 16.54
C ARG A 253 29.84 -19.67 17.78
N VAL A 254 28.52 -19.56 17.69
CA VAL A 254 27.63 -19.08 18.77
C VAL A 254 27.03 -20.23 19.58
N LYS A 255 27.56 -21.46 19.45
CA LYS A 255 27.16 -22.58 20.30
C LYS A 255 27.18 -22.21 21.80
N VAL A 256 25.99 -21.92 22.31
CA VAL A 256 25.38 -22.57 23.49
C VAL A 256 25.27 -24.07 23.22
#